data_AF-A0A2U1JKK8-F1
#
_entry.id   AF-A0A2U1JKK8-F1
#
_cell.length_a   1.000
_cell.length_b   1.000
_cell.length_c   1.000
_cell.angle_alpha   90.00
_cell.angle_beta   90.00
_cell.angle_gamma   90.00
#
_symmetry.space_group_name_H-M   'P 1'
#
loop_
_entity.id
_entity.type
_entity.pdbx_description
1 polymer ?
#
loop_
_entity_poly.entity_id
_entity_poly.type
_entity_poly.pdbx_seq_one_letter_code
_entity_poly.pdbx_strand_id
1 'polypeptide(L)'
;MGEFSKREIEIYDRIANLIGGEMVTIEFNIKDKSKLEFLLCSTLEEKQKVTKKKVKRFKKEIDNCSEEIAGYLLVLADIFDNGQYYLEQGNVTKSFISDYYDDLVQILVKENKDISDLYDLEDIITSNGYDYQLIVDYIFGVSNMYFYQYYKSLLDIPLDEPLSDEQIHLLNKKENTQKINATIQDYKKAIYSGYFEDCLKTMDEDGKPNMYYYSTLISNWRKQRSDEILQNPALFERIQLLQSYNNILSLLMKEIVGLFENIVKGVPNERLQNAIMNSINFKCDKISSSLDSIKNFAQIINHNINTNDFYLAIKIQNYCLLMFDDSVKLIEDQLFIRIHNSPLNEKFQSARKAIDDAIDFEKLKLLKELSESKLGEQTSISEAIGNSNEKSSNMSIDNSIVKNQVNPYPQVFSNVKSFQLFEKLFNQFKDGNSKMADFSFIYRKMVEDNYIFSHFKPQMFIEWVNKEPFKINLDKIKTLNECSTSQKINTYTTTKELIQIN
;
A
#
# COMPACT_ATOMS: atom_id res chain seq x y z
N MET A 1 44.79 5.52 1.91
CA MET A 1 43.60 5.30 2.76
C MET A 1 43.26 3.82 2.67
N GLY A 2 42.91 3.17 3.78
CA GLY A 2 42.48 1.77 3.76
C GLY A 2 41.15 1.62 3.00
N GLU A 3 40.88 0.43 2.47
CA GLU A 3 39.55 0.14 1.91
C GLU A 3 38.50 0.19 3.02
N PHE A 4 37.41 0.93 2.81
CA PHE A 4 36.26 0.94 3.72
C PHE A 4 35.68 -0.47 3.82
N SER A 5 35.34 -0.89 5.03
CA SER A 5 34.58 -2.11 5.26
C SER A 5 33.17 -1.99 4.68
N LYS A 6 32.54 -3.14 4.42
CA LYS A 6 31.16 -3.20 3.95
C LYS A 6 30.19 -2.44 4.86
N ARG A 7 30.44 -2.48 6.18
CA ARG A 7 29.57 -1.81 7.16
C ARG A 7 29.74 -0.30 7.15
N GLU A 8 30.96 0.20 6.97
CA GLU A 8 31.20 1.64 6.78
C GLU A 8 30.45 2.15 5.55
N ILE A 9 30.56 1.45 4.43
CA ILE A 9 29.85 1.80 3.18
C ILE A 9 28.34 1.86 3.41
N GLU A 10 27.76 0.88 4.11
CA GLU A 10 26.33 0.86 4.41
C GLU A 10 25.87 2.07 5.26
N ILE A 11 26.69 2.52 6.21
CA ILE A 11 26.37 3.68 7.05
C ILE A 11 26.52 4.98 6.26
N TYR A 12 27.59 5.11 5.46
CA TYR A 12 27.76 6.22 4.52
C TYR A 12 26.57 6.35 3.56
N ASP A 13 26.13 5.23 2.98
CA ASP A 13 24.96 5.18 2.09
C ASP A 13 23.70 5.60 2.83
N ARG A 14 23.52 5.15 4.07
CA ARG A 14 22.33 5.52 4.86
C ARG A 14 22.28 7.01 5.16
N ILE A 15 23.37 7.59 5.66
CA ILE A 15 23.43 9.02 5.99
C ILE A 15 23.24 9.86 4.72
N ALA A 16 23.91 9.50 3.62
CA ALA A 16 23.75 10.19 2.35
C ALA A 16 22.31 10.12 1.82
N ASN A 17 21.61 9.00 2.02
CA ASN A 17 20.20 8.86 1.63
C ASN A 17 19.26 9.72 2.49
N LEU A 18 19.52 9.85 3.80
CA LEU A 18 18.73 10.72 4.68
C LEU A 18 18.89 12.19 4.26
N ILE A 19 20.13 12.64 4.09
CA ILE A 19 20.47 13.97 3.59
C ILE A 19 19.82 14.22 2.22
N GLY A 20 19.93 13.26 1.30
CA GLY A 20 19.29 13.33 -0.02
C GLY A 20 17.77 13.43 0.05
N GLY A 21 17.12 12.74 0.99
CA GLY A 21 15.68 12.84 1.22
C GLY A 21 15.24 14.24 1.67
N GLU A 22 16.04 14.90 2.51
CA GLU A 22 15.79 16.29 2.93
C GLU A 22 15.97 17.27 1.76
N MET A 23 17.03 17.11 0.96
CA MET A 23 17.24 17.91 -0.25
C MET A 23 16.07 17.79 -1.22
N VAL A 24 15.59 16.56 -1.48
CA VAL A 24 14.42 16.31 -2.32
C VAL A 24 13.17 17.00 -1.77
N THR A 25 13.00 17.03 -0.44
CA THR A 25 11.87 17.71 0.20
C THR A 25 11.93 19.23 0.00
N ILE A 26 13.11 19.83 0.14
CA ILE A 26 13.34 21.26 -0.18
C ILE A 26 13.08 21.52 -1.65
N GLU A 27 13.53 20.61 -2.52
CA GLU A 27 13.35 20.75 -3.95
C GLU A 27 11.89 20.79 -4.36
N PHE A 28 11.07 19.86 -3.86
CA PHE A 28 9.63 19.85 -4.13
C PHE A 28 8.99 21.16 -3.67
N ASN A 29 9.30 21.62 -2.45
CA ASN A 29 8.76 22.86 -1.90
C ASN A 29 9.09 24.10 -2.75
N ILE A 30 10.31 24.18 -3.30
CA ILE A 30 10.75 25.32 -4.12
C ILE A 30 10.20 25.22 -5.55
N LYS A 31 10.17 24.02 -6.16
CA LYS A 31 9.56 23.78 -7.48
C LYS A 31 8.08 24.14 -7.47
N ASP A 32 7.35 23.77 -6.42
CA ASP A 32 5.92 24.05 -6.29
C ASP A 32 5.63 25.55 -6.14
N LYS A 33 6.33 26.23 -5.21
CA LYS A 33 6.25 27.69 -5.07
C LYS A 33 6.59 28.39 -6.38
N SER A 34 7.54 27.84 -7.11
CA SER A 34 8.00 28.45 -8.34
C SER A 34 7.05 28.25 -9.51
N LYS A 35 6.46 27.07 -9.65
CA LYS A 35 5.39 26.81 -10.61
C LYS A 35 4.22 27.75 -10.38
N LEU A 36 3.86 28.01 -9.11
CA LEU A 36 2.82 28.98 -8.75
C LEU A 36 3.18 30.40 -9.19
N GLU A 37 4.38 30.89 -8.89
CA GLU A 37 4.82 32.23 -9.31
C GLU A 37 4.87 32.39 -10.84
N PHE A 38 5.28 31.35 -11.57
CA PHE A 38 5.28 31.35 -13.04
C PHE A 38 3.87 31.34 -13.64
N LEU A 39 2.91 30.64 -13.01
CA LEU A 39 1.50 30.63 -13.42
C LEU A 39 0.81 31.98 -13.15
N LEU A 40 1.31 32.78 -12.21
CA LEU A 40 0.82 34.12 -11.90
C LEU A 40 1.38 35.20 -12.84
N CYS A 41 2.40 34.90 -13.63
CA CYS A 41 2.92 35.81 -14.65
C CYS A 41 2.01 35.80 -15.87
N SER A 42 1.51 36.98 -16.24
CA SER A 42 0.56 37.18 -17.35
C SER A 42 1.28 37.28 -18.70
N THR A 43 2.54 37.72 -18.69
CA THR A 43 3.36 37.82 -19.91
C THR A 43 4.64 37.01 -19.80
N LEU A 44 5.24 36.71 -20.95
CA LEU A 44 6.53 36.05 -21.00
C LEU A 44 7.66 36.93 -20.45
N GLU A 45 7.54 38.26 -20.59
CA GLU A 45 8.45 39.24 -19.98
C GLU A 45 8.38 39.18 -18.45
N GLU A 46 7.19 39.03 -17.87
CA GLU A 46 7.01 38.83 -16.43
C GLU A 46 7.64 37.51 -15.97
N LYS A 47 7.44 36.42 -16.72
CA LYS A 47 8.08 35.13 -16.44
C LYS A 47 9.60 35.28 -16.44
N GLN A 48 10.18 35.90 -17.47
CA GLN A 48 11.63 36.16 -17.52
C GLN A 48 12.11 37.04 -16.36
N LYS A 49 11.33 38.06 -15.95
CA LYS A 49 11.67 38.93 -14.82
C LYS A 49 11.68 38.15 -13.50
N VAL A 50 10.72 37.25 -13.30
CA VAL A 50 10.65 36.35 -12.13
C VAL A 50 11.80 35.35 -12.16
N THR A 51 12.09 34.71 -13.30
CA THR A 51 13.24 33.81 -13.47
C THR A 51 14.55 34.51 -13.14
N LYS A 52 14.79 35.71 -13.70
CA LYS A 52 15.99 36.53 -13.41
C LYS A 52 16.09 36.90 -11.92
N LYS A 53 14.96 37.19 -11.26
CA LYS A 53 14.92 37.46 -9.82
C LYS A 53 15.32 36.23 -9.00
N LYS A 54 14.89 35.03 -9.42
CA LYS A 54 15.26 33.76 -8.77
C LYS A 54 16.72 33.42 -8.95
N VAL A 55 17.25 33.54 -10.17
CA VAL A 55 18.67 33.35 -10.46
C VAL A 55 19.52 34.25 -9.56
N LYS A 56 19.17 35.55 -9.45
CA LYS A 56 19.86 36.49 -8.56
C LYS A 56 19.73 36.10 -7.08
N ARG A 57 18.55 35.65 -6.64
CA ARG A 57 18.34 35.19 -5.27
C ARG A 57 19.22 34.00 -4.94
N PHE A 58 19.12 32.90 -5.70
CA PHE A 58 19.89 31.69 -5.42
C PHE A 58 21.39 31.91 -5.57
N LYS A 59 21.83 32.74 -6.52
CA LYS A 59 23.24 33.15 -6.61
C LYS A 59 23.71 33.83 -5.33
N LYS A 60 22.92 34.76 -4.78
CA LYS A 60 23.25 35.43 -3.51
C LYS A 60 23.31 34.44 -2.33
N GLU A 61 22.41 33.47 -2.24
CA GLU A 61 22.45 32.45 -1.18
C GLU A 61 23.69 31.55 -1.31
N ILE A 62 24.08 31.18 -2.54
CA ILE A 62 25.31 30.42 -2.80
C ILE A 62 26.56 31.22 -2.43
N ASP A 63 26.59 32.52 -2.76
CA ASP A 63 27.73 33.40 -2.46
C ASP A 63 27.91 33.62 -0.94
N ASN A 64 26.88 33.34 -0.14
CA ASN A 64 26.91 33.41 1.32
C ASN A 64 27.21 32.06 1.99
N CYS A 65 27.37 30.97 1.23
CA CYS A 65 27.71 29.66 1.77
C CYS A 65 29.13 29.67 2.35
N SER A 66 29.35 28.81 3.35
CA SER A 66 30.65 28.72 4.03
C SER A 66 31.73 28.13 3.10
N GLU A 67 32.99 28.42 3.39
CA GLU A 67 34.13 27.90 2.59
C GLU A 67 34.20 26.37 2.65
N GLU A 68 33.76 25.78 3.76
CA GLU A 68 33.72 24.34 4.04
C GLU A 68 32.86 23.57 3.03
N ILE A 69 31.75 24.17 2.56
CA ILE A 69 30.85 23.50 1.60
C ILE A 69 31.06 23.97 0.15
N ALA A 70 31.71 25.11 -0.07
CA ALA A 70 31.86 25.73 -1.38
C ALA A 70 32.52 24.80 -2.42
N GLY A 71 33.50 23.99 -2.01
CA GLY A 71 34.16 23.01 -2.87
C GLY A 71 33.21 21.97 -3.47
N TYR A 72 32.31 21.42 -2.65
CA TYR A 72 31.32 20.43 -3.11
C TYR A 72 30.27 21.05 -4.04
N LEU A 73 29.86 22.30 -3.76
CA LEU A 73 28.91 23.01 -4.61
C LEU A 73 29.45 23.25 -6.02
N LEU A 74 30.75 23.52 -6.15
CA LEU A 74 31.40 23.67 -7.46
C LEU A 74 31.41 22.36 -8.24
N VAL A 75 31.77 21.24 -7.59
CA VAL A 75 31.72 19.91 -8.22
C VAL A 75 30.31 19.59 -8.72
N LEU A 76 29.28 19.90 -7.91
CA LEU A 76 27.88 19.70 -8.27
C LEU A 76 27.40 20.61 -9.41
N ALA A 77 27.93 21.83 -9.47
CA ALA A 77 27.62 22.76 -10.55
C ALA A 77 28.11 22.26 -11.91
N ASP A 78 29.26 21.60 -11.95
CA ASP A 78 29.89 21.09 -13.18
C ASP A 78 29.18 19.85 -13.76
N ILE A 79 28.51 19.06 -12.92
CA ILE A 79 27.83 17.81 -13.32
C ILE A 79 26.34 17.97 -13.62
N PHE A 80 25.77 19.18 -13.46
CA PHE A 80 24.34 19.44 -13.61
C PHE A 80 23.76 19.02 -14.97
N ASP A 81 24.50 19.22 -16.06
CA ASP A 81 24.02 18.97 -17.43
C ASP A 81 24.19 17.51 -17.91
N ASN A 82 24.81 16.64 -17.11
CA ASN A 82 25.21 15.29 -17.54
C ASN A 82 24.13 14.21 -17.39
N GLY A 83 22.90 14.57 -17.00
CA GLY A 83 21.77 13.63 -16.84
C GLY A 83 21.90 12.60 -15.70
N GLN A 84 23.02 12.62 -14.98
CA GLN A 84 23.32 11.74 -13.84
C GLN A 84 23.40 12.50 -12.49
N TYR A 85 22.86 13.72 -12.44
CA TYR A 85 23.00 14.63 -11.29
C TYR A 85 22.71 13.97 -9.93
N TYR A 86 21.61 13.24 -9.78
CA TYR A 86 21.25 12.62 -8.49
C TYR A 86 22.18 11.46 -8.08
N LEU A 87 22.72 10.72 -9.05
CA LEU A 87 23.66 9.64 -8.77
C LEU A 87 24.99 10.22 -8.28
N GLU A 88 25.48 11.23 -8.97
CA GLU A 88 26.74 11.91 -8.64
C GLU A 88 26.62 12.78 -7.38
N GLN A 89 25.45 13.40 -7.15
CA GLN A 89 25.12 14.08 -5.89
C GLN A 89 25.26 13.14 -4.68
N GLY A 90 24.83 11.89 -4.81
CA GLY A 90 25.03 10.88 -3.77
C GLY A 90 26.50 10.65 -3.45
N ASN A 91 27.36 10.58 -4.47
CA ASN A 91 28.81 10.40 -4.30
C ASN A 91 29.49 11.62 -3.69
N VAL A 92 29.13 12.82 -4.13
CA VAL A 92 29.62 14.08 -3.54
C VAL A 92 29.19 14.21 -2.08
N THR A 93 27.96 13.81 -1.76
CA THR A 93 27.45 13.80 -0.38
C THR A 93 28.18 12.80 0.51
N LYS A 94 28.52 11.61 0.01
CA LYS A 94 29.39 10.68 0.75
C LYS A 94 30.79 11.25 0.98
N SER A 95 31.33 11.98 0.01
CA SER A 95 32.63 12.64 0.16
C SER A 95 32.57 13.71 1.26
N PHE A 96 31.52 14.54 1.28
CA PHE A 96 31.27 15.50 2.36
C PHE A 96 31.15 14.82 3.73
N ILE A 97 30.41 13.71 3.84
CA ILE A 97 30.31 12.95 5.09
C ILE A 97 31.69 12.40 5.49
N SER A 98 32.47 11.90 4.54
CA SER A 98 33.81 11.36 4.80
C SER A 98 34.80 12.43 5.27
N ASP A 99 34.66 13.67 4.79
CA ASP A 99 35.61 14.73 5.13
C ASP A 99 35.33 15.35 6.52
N TYR A 100 34.07 15.37 6.96
CA TYR A 100 33.66 16.05 8.20
C TYR A 100 33.10 15.12 9.29
N TYR A 101 32.69 13.90 8.96
CA TYR A 101 31.98 12.99 9.87
C TYR A 101 32.52 11.54 9.83
N ASP A 102 33.73 11.28 9.30
CA ASP A 102 34.28 9.92 9.28
C ASP A 102 34.42 9.33 10.69
N ASP A 103 34.91 10.11 11.65
CA ASP A 103 35.02 9.68 13.05
C ASP A 103 33.64 9.29 13.65
N LEU A 104 32.57 9.98 13.26
CA LEU A 104 31.19 9.61 13.65
C LEU A 104 30.80 8.27 13.02
N VAL A 105 31.09 8.07 11.73
CA VAL A 105 30.82 6.80 11.05
C VAL A 105 31.57 5.66 11.75
N GLN A 106 32.84 5.87 12.13
CA GLN A 106 33.63 4.88 12.87
C GLN A 106 33.01 4.53 14.22
N ILE A 107 32.45 5.51 14.94
CA ILE A 107 31.73 5.28 16.20
C ILE A 107 30.49 4.41 15.94
N LEU A 108 29.67 4.77 14.95
CA LEU A 108 28.44 4.04 14.62
C LEU A 108 28.70 2.59 14.17
N VAL A 109 29.81 2.36 13.45
CA VAL A 109 30.26 1.00 13.08
C VAL A 109 30.62 0.19 14.32
N LYS A 110 31.36 0.76 15.26
CA LYS A 110 31.78 0.09 16.50
C LYS A 110 30.61 -0.22 17.44
N GLU A 111 29.64 0.67 17.51
CA GLU A 111 28.43 0.48 18.33
C GLU A 111 27.50 -0.61 17.77
N ASN A 112 27.73 -1.08 16.55
CA ASN A 112 26.90 -2.06 15.85
C ASN A 112 25.39 -1.69 15.88
N LYS A 113 25.10 -0.38 15.86
CA LYS A 113 23.72 0.12 15.79
C LYS A 113 23.05 -0.43 14.53
N ASP A 114 21.78 -0.79 14.64
CA ASP A 114 21.01 -1.14 13.45
C ASP A 114 20.88 0.10 12.57
N ILE A 115 21.13 -0.05 11.28
CA ILE A 115 20.99 1.00 10.27
C ILE A 115 19.53 1.48 10.24
N SER A 116 18.60 0.60 10.60
CA SER A 116 17.19 0.93 10.74
C SER A 116 16.94 1.99 11.83
N ASP A 117 17.76 2.07 12.88
CA ASP A 117 17.57 3.04 13.97
C ASP A 117 18.04 4.47 13.62
N LEU A 118 18.68 4.66 12.46
CA LEU A 118 19.13 5.96 11.95
C LEU A 118 17.95 6.74 11.32
N TYR A 119 16.95 7.11 12.12
CA TYR A 119 15.82 7.95 11.67
C TYR A 119 15.93 9.42 12.08
N ASP A 120 16.65 9.74 13.15
CA ASP A 120 16.84 11.11 13.63
C ASP A 120 18.31 11.49 13.54
N LEU A 121 18.70 11.97 12.35
CA LEU A 121 20.09 12.27 12.02
C LEU A 121 20.63 13.42 12.89
N GLU A 122 19.78 14.39 13.24
CA GLU A 122 20.11 15.51 14.12
C GLU A 122 20.47 15.01 15.53
N ASP A 123 19.61 14.17 16.12
CA ASP A 123 19.86 13.59 17.44
C ASP A 123 21.15 12.74 17.44
N ILE A 124 21.40 11.97 16.39
CA ILE A 124 22.59 11.12 16.30
C ILE A 124 23.87 11.94 16.23
N ILE A 125 23.87 13.00 15.43
CA ILE A 125 25.04 13.86 15.24
C ILE A 125 25.32 14.67 16.50
N THR A 126 24.29 15.30 17.06
CA THR A 126 24.41 16.13 18.26
C THR A 126 24.76 15.31 19.51
N SER A 127 24.16 14.13 19.70
CA SER A 127 24.46 13.25 20.84
C SER A 127 25.89 12.70 20.83
N ASN A 128 26.53 12.64 19.65
CA ASN A 128 27.94 12.27 19.50
C ASN A 128 28.89 13.48 19.50
N GLY A 129 28.38 14.69 19.75
CA GLY A 129 29.18 15.91 19.89
C GLY A 129 29.59 16.58 18.58
N TYR A 130 28.96 16.21 17.46
CA TYR A 130 29.20 16.83 16.15
C TYR A 130 28.20 17.98 15.89
N ASP A 131 28.59 18.92 15.04
CA ASP A 131 27.76 20.06 14.67
C ASP A 131 26.79 19.70 13.54
N TYR A 132 25.49 19.64 13.83
CA TYR A 132 24.48 19.39 12.82
C TYR A 132 24.27 20.57 11.85
N GLN A 133 24.63 21.79 12.26
CA GLN A 133 24.42 22.98 11.44
C GLN A 133 25.19 22.90 10.11
N LEU A 134 26.37 22.28 10.10
CA LEU A 134 27.14 22.10 8.87
C LEU A 134 26.43 21.18 7.86
N ILE A 135 25.67 20.17 8.32
CA ILE A 135 24.82 19.35 7.43
C ILE A 135 23.65 20.19 6.89
N VAL A 136 23.01 20.98 7.74
CA VAL A 136 21.91 21.87 7.33
C VAL A 136 22.39 22.85 6.27
N ASP A 137 23.56 23.46 6.48
CA ASP A 137 24.17 24.40 5.55
C ASP A 137 24.54 23.72 4.22
N TYR A 138 25.07 22.50 4.27
CA TYR A 138 25.32 21.66 3.09
C TYR A 138 24.02 21.36 2.32
N ILE A 139 22.96 20.93 3.00
CA ILE A 139 21.65 20.64 2.40
C ILE A 139 21.09 21.87 1.68
N PHE A 140 21.12 23.04 2.33
CA PHE A 140 20.64 24.27 1.73
C PHE A 140 21.54 24.72 0.57
N GLY A 141 22.85 24.63 0.71
CA GLY A 141 23.82 25.00 -0.32
C GLY A 141 23.62 24.20 -1.61
N VAL A 142 23.54 22.87 -1.50
CA VAL A 142 23.30 21.96 -2.64
C VAL A 142 21.96 22.23 -3.29
N SER A 143 20.90 22.40 -2.48
CA SER A 143 19.56 22.73 -2.98
C SER A 143 19.56 24.06 -3.74
N ASN A 144 20.22 25.09 -3.20
CA ASN A 144 20.31 26.41 -3.83
C ASN A 144 21.11 26.34 -5.14
N MET A 145 22.19 25.56 -5.19
CA MET A 145 22.99 25.35 -6.40
C MET A 145 22.17 24.69 -7.51
N TYR A 146 21.44 23.62 -7.19
CA TYR A 146 20.51 22.98 -8.12
C TYR A 146 19.52 23.98 -8.72
N PHE A 147 18.88 24.79 -7.87
CA PHE A 147 17.90 25.78 -8.32
C PHE A 147 18.52 26.91 -9.13
N TYR A 148 19.70 27.37 -8.78
CA TYR A 148 20.43 28.35 -9.56
C TYR A 148 20.65 27.86 -10.99
N GLN A 149 21.17 26.63 -11.17
CA GLN A 149 21.41 26.05 -12.49
C GLN A 149 20.11 25.79 -13.26
N TYR A 150 19.09 25.27 -12.58
CA TYR A 150 17.77 25.05 -13.17
C TYR A 150 17.13 26.34 -13.71
N TYR A 151 17.11 27.44 -12.95
CA TYR A 151 16.52 28.69 -13.43
C TYR A 151 17.39 29.39 -14.47
N LYS A 152 18.71 29.17 -14.42
CA LYS A 152 19.64 29.69 -15.43
C LYS A 152 19.39 29.03 -16.78
N SER A 153 19.24 27.70 -16.85
CA SER A 153 18.96 27.00 -18.11
C SER A 153 17.63 27.41 -18.75
N LEU A 154 16.63 27.82 -17.94
CA LEU A 154 15.37 28.36 -18.43
C LEU A 154 15.49 29.74 -19.10
N LEU A 155 16.60 30.47 -18.90
CA LEU A 155 16.86 31.76 -19.55
C LEU A 155 17.54 31.62 -20.92
N ASP A 156 18.05 30.43 -21.27
CA ASP A 156 18.85 30.19 -22.48
C ASP A 156 18.01 29.71 -23.70
N ILE A 157 16.67 29.68 -23.59
CA ILE A 157 15.75 29.28 -24.67
C ILE A 157 15.34 30.50 -25.52
N PRO A 158 15.54 30.52 -26.86
CA PRO A 158 15.14 31.63 -27.74
C PRO A 158 13.62 31.71 -27.94
N LEU A 159 13.15 32.89 -28.33
CA LEU A 159 11.79 33.36 -28.15
C LEU A 159 11.20 33.79 -29.49
N ASP A 160 10.43 32.92 -30.16
CA ASP A 160 9.71 33.26 -31.40
C ASP A 160 8.17 33.17 -31.19
N GLU A 161 7.49 34.24 -31.60
CA GLU A 161 6.07 34.63 -31.39
C GLU A 161 5.10 34.15 -32.52
N PRO A 162 3.75 34.39 -32.48
CA PRO A 162 2.82 34.70 -31.37
C PRO A 162 1.44 33.96 -31.43
N LEU A 163 0.60 34.10 -30.41
CA LEU A 163 -0.87 34.08 -30.51
C LEU A 163 -1.42 35.33 -29.78
N SER A 164 -2.44 36.00 -30.34
CA SER A 164 -2.90 37.31 -29.84
C SER A 164 -3.70 37.23 -28.52
N ASP A 165 -3.36 38.11 -27.58
CA ASP A 165 -3.82 38.09 -26.18
C ASP A 165 -5.32 38.38 -25.94
N GLU A 166 -6.03 39.05 -26.85
CA GLU A 166 -7.48 39.30 -26.67
C GLU A 166 -8.35 38.05 -26.90
N GLN A 167 -7.88 37.08 -27.68
CA GLN A 167 -8.64 35.86 -28.01
C GLN A 167 -8.49 34.76 -26.95
N ILE A 168 -7.36 34.73 -26.22
CA ILE A 168 -7.07 33.75 -25.16
C ILE A 168 -7.69 34.16 -23.82
N HIS A 169 -7.82 35.47 -23.57
CA HIS A 169 -8.29 35.99 -22.28
C HIS A 169 -9.81 35.86 -22.07
N LEU A 170 -10.63 35.75 -23.13
CA LEU A 170 -12.09 35.57 -22.98
C LEU A 170 -12.54 34.10 -22.79
N LEU A 171 -11.74 33.11 -23.20
CA LEU A 171 -12.09 31.69 -23.10
C LEU A 171 -11.68 31.06 -21.73
N ASN A 172 -10.57 31.47 -21.13
CA ASN A 172 -9.98 30.72 -20.00
C ASN A 172 -10.42 31.10 -18.58
N LYS A 173 -11.14 32.20 -18.37
CA LYS A 173 -11.42 32.72 -17.01
C LYS A 173 -12.75 32.26 -16.39
N LYS A 174 -13.72 31.81 -17.22
CA LYS A 174 -15.01 31.26 -16.72
C LYS A 174 -15.05 29.73 -16.70
N GLU A 175 -14.38 29.05 -17.63
CA GLU A 175 -14.36 27.59 -17.69
C GLU A 175 -13.55 26.95 -16.56
N ASN A 176 -12.41 27.52 -16.16
CA ASN A 176 -11.58 26.96 -15.07
C ASN A 176 -12.27 27.04 -13.70
N THR A 177 -12.92 28.15 -13.37
CA THR A 177 -13.65 28.30 -12.09
C THR A 177 -14.88 27.40 -12.05
N GLN A 178 -15.59 27.22 -13.16
CA GLN A 178 -16.71 26.27 -13.25
C GLN A 178 -16.25 24.82 -13.13
N LYS A 179 -15.13 24.45 -13.77
CA LYS A 179 -14.56 23.09 -13.71
C LYS A 179 -14.03 22.75 -12.31
N ILE A 180 -13.35 23.69 -11.66
CA ILE A 180 -12.88 23.59 -10.27
C ILE A 180 -14.05 23.43 -9.29
N ASN A 181 -15.09 24.27 -9.46
CA ASN A 181 -16.28 24.18 -8.63
C ASN A 181 -17.02 22.86 -8.85
N ALA A 182 -17.10 22.36 -10.08
CA ALA A 182 -17.68 21.05 -10.36
C ALA A 182 -16.92 19.93 -9.64
N THR A 183 -15.57 19.92 -9.70
CA THR A 183 -14.74 18.92 -9.00
C THR A 183 -14.91 18.96 -7.48
N ILE A 184 -14.91 20.15 -6.86
CA ILE A 184 -15.15 20.28 -5.42
C ILE A 184 -16.56 19.79 -5.05
N GLN A 185 -17.57 20.12 -5.87
CA GLN A 185 -18.94 19.67 -5.64
C GLN A 185 -19.07 18.14 -5.77
N ASP A 186 -18.35 17.52 -6.70
CA ASP A 186 -18.32 16.07 -6.84
C ASP A 186 -17.73 15.39 -5.61
N TYR A 187 -16.66 15.95 -5.02
CA TYR A 187 -16.15 15.47 -3.75
C TYR A 187 -17.11 15.73 -2.57
N LYS A 188 -17.83 16.86 -2.55
CA LYS A 188 -18.81 17.14 -1.49
C LYS A 188 -19.94 16.13 -1.44
N LYS A 189 -20.33 15.52 -2.58
CA LYS A 189 -21.34 14.44 -2.62
C LYS A 189 -20.92 13.20 -1.83
N ALA A 190 -19.61 13.02 -1.59
CA ALA A 190 -19.09 11.92 -0.80
C ALA A 190 -19.07 12.20 0.72
N ILE A 191 -19.35 13.41 1.18
CA ILE A 191 -19.39 13.75 2.61
C ILE A 191 -20.80 13.50 3.14
N TYR A 192 -20.92 12.78 4.26
CA TYR A 192 -22.16 12.80 5.03
C TYR A 192 -22.27 14.13 5.79
N SER A 193 -22.91 15.12 5.14
CA SER A 193 -23.03 16.50 5.62
C SER A 193 -23.40 16.57 7.11
N GLY A 194 -22.59 17.30 7.88
CA GLY A 194 -22.73 17.48 9.33
C GLY A 194 -21.88 16.48 10.13
N TYR A 195 -21.81 15.21 9.71
CA TYR A 195 -21.20 14.16 10.52
C TYR A 195 -19.68 14.14 10.40
N PHE A 196 -19.14 14.31 9.19
CA PHE A 196 -17.69 14.46 9.03
C PHE A 196 -17.19 15.77 9.64
N GLU A 197 -17.95 16.86 9.52
CA GLU A 197 -17.65 18.13 10.19
C GLU A 197 -17.63 17.97 11.72
N ASP A 198 -18.53 17.17 12.29
CA ASP A 198 -18.55 16.86 13.72
C ASP A 198 -17.35 15.98 14.12
N CYS A 199 -16.89 15.07 13.26
CA CYS A 199 -15.62 14.34 13.44
C CYS A 199 -14.39 15.26 13.45
N LEU A 200 -14.42 16.37 12.71
CA LEU A 200 -13.34 17.37 12.72
C LEU A 200 -13.40 18.29 13.96
N LYS A 201 -14.55 18.38 14.61
CA LYS A 201 -14.82 19.25 15.77
C LYS A 201 -14.96 18.49 17.08
N THR A 202 -14.73 17.17 17.08
CA THR A 202 -14.90 16.34 18.27
C THR A 202 -14.04 16.89 19.39
N MET A 203 -14.59 17.03 20.60
CA MET A 203 -13.85 17.58 21.74
C MET A 203 -13.15 16.44 22.51
N ASP A 204 -12.02 16.73 23.13
CA ASP A 204 -11.37 15.84 24.10
C ASP A 204 -12.07 15.90 25.47
N GLU A 205 -11.58 15.13 26.44
CA GLU A 205 -12.13 15.06 27.80
C GLU A 205 -12.09 16.42 28.53
N ASP A 206 -11.24 17.34 28.08
CA ASP A 206 -11.09 18.71 28.59
C ASP A 206 -11.98 19.73 27.85
N GLY A 207 -12.78 19.30 26.87
CA GLY A 207 -13.66 20.16 26.09
C GLY A 207 -12.95 20.99 25.00
N LYS A 208 -11.71 20.64 24.63
CA LYS A 208 -10.95 21.28 23.53
C LYS A 208 -11.08 20.50 22.23
N PRO A 209 -10.94 21.13 21.05
CA PRO A 209 -10.96 20.40 19.78
C PRO A 209 -9.91 19.29 19.75
N ASN A 210 -10.36 18.04 19.66
CA ASN A 210 -9.54 16.85 19.53
C ASN A 210 -8.97 16.77 18.11
N MET A 211 -7.91 17.53 17.89
CA MET A 211 -7.12 17.57 16.65
C MET A 211 -6.60 16.18 16.22
N TYR A 212 -6.65 15.18 17.11
CA TYR A 212 -6.10 13.85 16.91
C TYR A 212 -7.17 12.75 16.82
N TYR A 213 -8.46 13.07 16.80
CA TYR A 213 -9.53 12.05 16.82
C TYR A 213 -9.36 10.99 15.71
N TYR A 214 -9.30 11.43 14.45
CA TYR A 214 -9.11 10.52 13.31
C TYR A 214 -7.71 9.89 13.29
N SER A 215 -6.67 10.62 13.74
CA SER A 215 -5.30 10.11 13.79
C SER A 215 -5.18 8.96 14.78
N THR A 216 -5.83 9.08 15.94
CA THR A 216 -5.91 8.06 16.98
C THR A 216 -6.71 6.87 16.48
N LEU A 217 -7.86 7.12 15.84
CA LEU A 217 -8.69 6.07 15.26
C LEU A 217 -7.91 5.22 14.24
N ILE A 218 -7.25 5.87 13.28
CA ILE A 218 -6.45 5.21 12.25
C ILE A 218 -5.23 4.49 12.86
N SER A 219 -4.61 5.08 13.89
CA SER A 219 -3.45 4.46 14.56
C SER A 219 -3.85 3.23 15.36
N ASN A 220 -5.00 3.27 16.04
CA ASN A 220 -5.57 2.14 16.77
C ASN A 220 -5.96 1.02 15.81
N TRP A 221 -6.62 1.36 14.70
CA TRP A 221 -6.93 0.41 13.64
C TRP A 221 -5.67 -0.31 13.17
N ARG A 222 -4.61 0.44 12.82
CA ARG A 222 -3.34 -0.12 12.36
C ARG A 222 -2.72 -1.04 13.41
N LYS A 223 -2.69 -0.60 14.67
CA LYS A 223 -2.14 -1.38 15.78
C LYS A 223 -2.88 -2.71 15.93
N GLN A 224 -4.22 -2.67 15.96
CA GLN A 224 -5.06 -3.86 16.05
C GLN A 224 -4.78 -4.84 14.91
N ARG A 225 -4.71 -4.36 13.66
CA ARG A 225 -4.42 -5.22 12.50
C ARG A 225 -3.01 -5.80 12.53
N SER A 226 -2.03 -5.06 13.04
CA SER A 226 -0.68 -5.59 13.28
C SER A 226 -0.67 -6.68 14.34
N ASP A 227 -1.40 -6.50 15.45
CA ASP A 227 -1.52 -7.51 16.51
C ASP A 227 -2.22 -8.78 16.00
N GLU A 228 -3.24 -8.65 15.13
CA GLU A 228 -3.92 -9.77 14.49
C GLU A 228 -2.99 -10.59 13.57
N ILE A 229 -2.04 -9.95 12.86
CA ILE A 229 -1.03 -10.69 12.08
C ILE A 229 -0.13 -11.50 13.01
N LEU A 230 0.33 -10.91 14.12
CA LEU A 230 1.22 -11.58 15.09
C LEU A 230 0.57 -12.84 15.69
N GLN A 231 -0.76 -12.83 15.82
CA GLN A 231 -1.55 -13.96 16.33
C GLN A 231 -1.91 -14.99 15.24
N ASN A 232 -1.54 -14.77 13.97
CA ASN A 232 -1.85 -15.66 12.86
C ASN A 232 -0.60 -16.43 12.39
N PRO A 233 -0.41 -17.71 12.81
CA PRO A 233 0.77 -18.48 12.46
C PRO A 233 0.97 -18.64 10.95
N ALA A 234 -0.11 -18.64 10.17
CA ALA A 234 -0.06 -18.84 8.72
C ALA A 234 0.52 -17.62 7.95
N LEU A 235 0.63 -16.47 8.61
CA LEU A 235 1.17 -15.24 8.01
C LEU A 235 2.52 -14.83 8.64
N PHE A 236 3.03 -15.61 9.58
CA PHE A 236 4.21 -15.28 10.38
C PHE A 236 5.44 -14.99 9.51
N GLU A 237 5.66 -15.81 8.48
CA GLU A 237 6.78 -15.70 7.53
C GLU A 237 6.76 -14.41 6.67
N ARG A 238 5.69 -13.63 6.74
CA ARG A 238 5.50 -12.39 5.98
C ARG A 238 5.08 -11.21 6.87
N ILE A 239 5.27 -11.29 8.18
CA ILE A 239 4.86 -10.24 9.13
C ILE A 239 5.34 -8.86 8.71
N GLN A 240 6.64 -8.67 8.42
CA GLN A 240 7.19 -7.36 8.08
C GLN A 240 6.53 -6.77 6.82
N LEU A 241 6.29 -7.63 5.82
CA LEU A 241 5.63 -7.25 4.59
C LEU A 241 4.18 -6.80 4.84
N LEU A 242 3.42 -7.56 5.62
CA LEU A 242 2.03 -7.27 5.91
C LEU A 242 1.87 -6.08 6.86
N GLN A 243 2.83 -5.85 7.75
CA GLN A 243 2.91 -4.61 8.54
C GLN A 243 3.19 -3.39 7.64
N SER A 244 4.05 -3.54 6.64
CA SER A 244 4.25 -2.50 5.62
C SER A 244 2.96 -2.20 4.84
N TYR A 245 2.20 -3.24 4.48
CA TYR A 245 0.87 -3.07 3.87
C TYR A 245 -0.09 -2.27 4.75
N ASN A 246 -0.21 -2.63 6.04
CA ASN A 246 -1.04 -1.91 6.99
C ASN A 246 -0.59 -0.45 7.19
N ASN A 247 0.71 -0.19 7.13
CA ASN A 247 1.26 1.17 7.15
C ASN A 247 0.80 1.97 5.92
N ILE A 248 0.85 1.38 4.71
CA ILE A 248 0.40 2.04 3.48
C ILE A 248 -1.11 2.34 3.57
N LEU A 249 -1.93 1.40 4.04
CA LEU A 249 -3.37 1.64 4.25
C LEU A 249 -3.63 2.76 5.27
N SER A 250 -2.86 2.79 6.36
CA SER A 250 -2.95 3.85 7.37
C SER A 250 -2.62 5.23 6.78
N LEU A 251 -1.56 5.32 5.96
CA LEU A 251 -1.19 6.54 5.26
C LEU A 251 -2.27 6.96 4.25
N LEU A 252 -2.79 6.02 3.46
CA LEU A 252 -3.89 6.25 2.53
C LEU A 252 -5.10 6.86 3.24
N MET A 253 -5.53 6.29 4.37
CA MET A 253 -6.64 6.84 5.17
C MET A 253 -6.36 8.27 5.64
N LYS A 254 -5.16 8.57 6.12
CA LYS A 254 -4.76 9.93 6.53
C LYS A 254 -4.78 10.94 5.38
N GLU A 255 -4.31 10.53 4.21
CA GLU A 255 -4.32 11.40 3.02
C GLU A 255 -5.75 11.67 2.53
N ILE A 256 -6.66 10.70 2.64
CA ILE A 256 -8.10 10.87 2.35
C ILE A 256 -8.75 11.83 3.34
N VAL A 257 -8.53 11.66 4.65
CA VAL A 257 -9.06 12.61 5.63
C VAL A 257 -8.56 14.02 5.33
N GLY A 258 -7.26 14.18 5.05
CA GLY A 258 -6.70 15.49 4.71
C GLY A 258 -7.27 16.09 3.42
N LEU A 259 -7.55 15.26 2.40
CA LEU A 259 -8.25 15.69 1.18
C LEU A 259 -9.63 16.27 1.53
N PHE A 260 -10.44 15.51 2.27
CA PHE A 260 -11.81 15.89 2.60
C PHE A 260 -11.87 17.04 3.61
N GLU A 261 -10.91 17.16 4.52
CA GLU A 261 -10.73 18.31 5.39
C GLU A 261 -10.54 19.60 4.59
N ASN A 262 -9.71 19.56 3.53
CA ASN A 262 -9.52 20.70 2.63
C ASN A 262 -10.81 21.05 1.85
N ILE A 263 -11.61 20.06 1.49
CA ILE A 263 -12.89 20.25 0.80
C ILE A 263 -13.93 20.91 1.72
N VAL A 264 -13.99 20.49 2.99
CA VAL A 264 -14.91 21.02 4.01
C VAL A 264 -14.55 22.46 4.39
N LYS A 265 -13.26 22.76 4.62
CA LYS A 265 -12.79 24.09 5.01
C LYS A 265 -13.20 25.18 4.00
N GLY A 266 -13.48 24.80 2.75
CA GLY A 266 -14.16 25.63 1.77
C GLY A 266 -13.34 26.83 1.29
N VAL A 267 -13.87 27.53 0.28
CA VAL A 267 -13.21 28.68 -0.37
C VAL A 267 -13.89 29.97 0.12
N PRO A 268 -13.30 30.75 1.03
CA PRO A 268 -13.91 32.00 1.46
C PRO A 268 -13.85 33.11 0.39
N ASN A 269 -12.97 33.01 -0.60
CA ASN A 269 -12.76 34.03 -1.64
C ASN A 269 -11.92 33.51 -2.82
N GLU A 270 -12.12 34.07 -4.04
CA GLU A 270 -11.48 33.64 -5.30
C GLU A 270 -9.93 33.52 -5.21
N ARG A 271 -9.28 34.35 -4.37
CA ARG A 271 -7.82 34.30 -4.17
C ARG A 271 -7.31 33.03 -3.48
N LEU A 272 -8.12 32.39 -2.62
CA LEU A 272 -7.74 31.13 -1.93
C LEU A 272 -8.12 29.87 -2.72
N GLN A 273 -8.92 30.02 -3.78
CA GLN A 273 -9.47 28.89 -4.54
C GLN A 273 -8.37 28.04 -5.19
N ASN A 274 -7.34 28.68 -5.73
CA ASN A 274 -6.19 27.99 -6.32
C ASN A 274 -5.34 27.26 -5.27
N ALA A 275 -5.12 27.86 -4.10
CA ALA A 275 -4.34 27.23 -3.02
C ALA A 275 -5.04 25.96 -2.49
N ILE A 276 -6.35 26.02 -2.30
CA ILE A 276 -7.17 24.89 -1.90
C ILE A 276 -7.15 23.81 -2.98
N MET A 277 -7.31 24.18 -4.26
CA MET A 277 -7.22 23.21 -5.36
C MET A 277 -5.86 22.54 -5.48
N ASN A 278 -4.77 23.27 -5.25
CA ASN A 278 -3.45 22.66 -5.23
C ASN A 278 -3.30 21.69 -4.06
N SER A 279 -3.85 22.01 -2.89
CA SER A 279 -3.86 21.10 -1.75
C SER A 279 -4.70 19.85 -2.04
N ILE A 280 -5.87 20.01 -2.67
CA ILE A 280 -6.72 18.90 -3.14
C ILE A 280 -5.96 18.02 -4.15
N ASN A 281 -5.36 18.63 -5.17
CA ASN A 281 -4.60 17.90 -6.20
C ASN A 281 -3.41 17.15 -5.59
N PHE A 282 -2.65 17.80 -4.72
CA PHE A 282 -1.54 17.17 -3.99
C PHE A 282 -1.99 15.95 -3.18
N LYS A 283 -3.11 16.07 -2.46
CA LYS A 283 -3.69 14.95 -1.72
C LYS A 283 -4.17 13.84 -2.66
N CYS A 284 -4.81 14.19 -3.78
CA CYS A 284 -5.20 13.23 -4.82
C CYS A 284 -4.00 12.46 -5.39
N ASP A 285 -2.88 13.13 -5.62
CA ASP A 285 -1.65 12.52 -6.14
C ASP A 285 -1.06 11.54 -5.12
N LYS A 286 -0.97 11.93 -3.85
CA LYS A 286 -0.53 11.04 -2.77
C LYS A 286 -1.44 9.82 -2.58
N ILE A 287 -2.75 10.01 -2.66
CA ILE A 287 -3.74 8.92 -2.64
C ILE A 287 -3.49 7.99 -3.82
N SER A 288 -3.26 8.55 -5.01
CA SER A 288 -2.88 7.80 -6.20
C SER A 288 -1.63 6.95 -5.99
N SER A 289 -0.54 7.55 -5.49
CA SER A 289 0.72 6.83 -5.22
C SER A 289 0.55 5.73 -4.17
N SER A 290 -0.29 5.96 -3.15
CA SER A 290 -0.59 4.96 -2.13
C SER A 290 -1.39 3.79 -2.72
N LEU A 291 -2.40 4.07 -3.56
CA LEU A 291 -3.17 3.05 -4.26
C LEU A 291 -2.31 2.25 -5.26
N ASP A 292 -1.36 2.89 -5.93
CA ASP A 292 -0.41 2.20 -6.80
C ASP A 292 0.58 1.33 -6.00
N SER A 293 1.02 1.79 -4.83
CA SER A 293 1.81 0.98 -3.89
C SER A 293 1.03 -0.25 -3.41
N ILE A 294 -0.27 -0.10 -3.17
CA ILE A 294 -1.16 -1.21 -2.83
C ILE A 294 -1.28 -2.20 -3.98
N LYS A 295 -1.40 -1.74 -5.24
CA LYS A 295 -1.41 -2.62 -6.42
C LYS A 295 -0.14 -3.46 -6.53
N ASN A 296 1.03 -2.92 -6.13
CA ASN A 296 2.28 -3.66 -6.18
C ASN A 296 2.29 -4.92 -5.29
N PHE A 297 1.39 -5.04 -4.30
CA PHE A 297 1.23 -6.28 -3.54
C PHE A 297 0.73 -7.44 -4.40
N ALA A 298 0.07 -7.17 -5.53
CA ALA A 298 -0.24 -8.19 -6.53
C ALA A 298 1.03 -8.87 -7.06
N GLN A 299 2.13 -8.14 -7.23
CA GLN A 299 3.41 -8.70 -7.67
C GLN A 299 4.01 -9.62 -6.61
N ILE A 300 3.88 -9.26 -5.33
CA ILE A 300 4.36 -10.08 -4.22
C ILE A 300 3.56 -11.38 -4.11
N ILE A 301 2.23 -11.31 -4.27
CA ILE A 301 1.37 -12.49 -4.33
C ILE A 301 1.82 -13.39 -5.50
N ASN A 302 2.02 -12.81 -6.69
CA ASN A 302 2.54 -13.53 -7.86
C ASN A 302 3.95 -14.13 -7.64
N HIS A 303 4.82 -13.48 -6.87
CA HIS A 303 6.13 -14.04 -6.55
C HIS A 303 6.02 -15.33 -5.72
N ASN A 304 5.10 -15.38 -4.74
CA ASN A 304 4.86 -16.59 -3.96
C ASN A 304 4.24 -17.71 -4.83
N ILE A 305 3.41 -17.36 -5.82
CA ILE A 305 2.94 -18.30 -6.85
C ILE A 305 4.11 -18.88 -7.65
N ASN A 306 5.02 -18.02 -8.13
CA ASN A 306 6.16 -18.43 -8.96
C ASN A 306 7.19 -19.29 -8.20
N THR A 307 7.22 -19.18 -6.87
CA THR A 307 8.08 -20.01 -5.99
C THR A 307 7.37 -21.26 -5.50
N ASN A 308 6.19 -21.58 -6.05
CA ASN A 308 5.33 -22.73 -5.70
C ASN A 308 4.76 -22.70 -4.27
N ASP A 309 4.76 -21.55 -3.60
CA ASP A 309 4.09 -21.35 -2.31
C ASP A 309 2.69 -20.76 -2.50
N PHE A 310 1.82 -21.56 -3.12
CA PHE A 310 0.44 -21.16 -3.44
C PHE A 310 -0.40 -20.92 -2.19
N TYR A 311 -0.15 -21.68 -1.13
CA TYR A 311 -0.89 -21.52 0.12
C TYR A 311 -0.62 -20.16 0.74
N LEU A 312 0.65 -19.79 0.87
CA LEU A 312 1.03 -18.48 1.39
C LEU A 312 0.55 -17.35 0.47
N ALA A 313 0.64 -17.51 -0.85
CA ALA A 313 0.11 -16.52 -1.81
C ALA A 313 -1.38 -16.23 -1.59
N ILE A 314 -2.22 -17.28 -1.45
CA ILE A 314 -3.66 -17.15 -1.18
C ILE A 314 -3.90 -16.48 0.18
N LYS A 315 -3.10 -16.82 1.21
CA LYS A 315 -3.23 -16.22 2.53
C LYS A 315 -2.88 -14.73 2.53
N ILE A 316 -1.80 -14.34 1.83
CA ILE A 316 -1.43 -12.94 1.63
C ILE A 316 -2.53 -12.20 0.87
N GLN A 317 -3.01 -12.75 -0.25
CA GLN A 317 -4.07 -12.13 -1.05
C GLN A 317 -5.33 -11.86 -0.23
N ASN A 318 -5.83 -12.88 0.47
CA ASN A 318 -7.02 -12.77 1.32
C ASN A 318 -6.82 -11.73 2.42
N TYR A 319 -5.65 -11.71 3.05
CA TYR A 319 -5.33 -10.71 4.07
C TYR A 319 -5.35 -9.29 3.47
N CYS A 320 -4.67 -9.08 2.34
CA CYS A 320 -4.62 -7.78 1.69
C CYS A 320 -6.02 -7.28 1.29
N LEU A 321 -6.84 -8.14 0.67
CA LEU A 321 -8.23 -7.79 0.31
C LEU A 321 -9.06 -7.45 1.53
N LEU A 322 -8.98 -8.26 2.59
CA LEU A 322 -9.72 -8.04 3.82
C LEU A 322 -9.34 -6.71 4.48
N MET A 323 -8.04 -6.41 4.60
CA MET A 323 -7.57 -5.17 5.22
C MET A 323 -7.86 -3.95 4.35
N PHE A 324 -7.80 -4.08 3.02
CA PHE A 324 -8.21 -3.02 2.11
C PHE A 324 -9.68 -2.67 2.30
N ASP A 325 -10.56 -3.67 2.25
CA ASP A 325 -12.01 -3.50 2.42
C ASP A 325 -12.35 -2.96 3.82
N ASP A 326 -11.66 -3.43 4.86
CA ASP A 326 -11.83 -2.93 6.23
C ASP A 326 -11.36 -1.48 6.40
N SER A 327 -10.30 -1.06 5.72
CA SER A 327 -9.85 0.33 5.72
C SER A 327 -10.85 1.26 5.04
N VAL A 328 -11.42 0.83 3.90
CA VAL A 328 -12.51 1.57 3.22
C VAL A 328 -13.70 1.68 4.14
N LYS A 329 -14.09 0.58 4.79
CA LYS A 329 -15.19 0.56 5.74
C LYS A 329 -14.97 1.52 6.92
N LEU A 330 -13.75 1.61 7.46
CA LEU A 330 -13.44 2.58 8.51
C LEU A 330 -13.65 4.02 8.01
N ILE A 331 -13.18 4.34 6.79
CA ILE A 331 -13.37 5.65 6.17
C ILE A 331 -14.88 5.96 5.99
N GLU A 332 -15.66 5.01 5.50
CA GLU A 332 -17.07 5.23 5.18
C GLU A 332 -17.95 5.27 6.44
N ASP A 333 -17.76 4.33 7.38
CA ASP A 333 -18.64 4.14 8.53
C ASP A 333 -18.27 5.03 9.72
N GLN A 334 -16.97 5.27 9.94
CA GLN A 334 -16.49 5.97 11.15
C GLN A 334 -15.99 7.39 10.87
N LEU A 335 -15.49 7.63 9.65
CA LEU A 335 -15.08 8.97 9.20
C LEU A 335 -16.11 9.61 8.28
N PHE A 336 -17.22 8.92 7.96
CA PHE A 336 -18.35 9.46 7.20
C PHE A 336 -17.99 10.02 5.81
N ILE A 337 -16.94 9.47 5.18
CA ILE A 337 -16.51 9.81 3.82
C ILE A 337 -16.85 8.63 2.90
N ARG A 338 -17.85 8.78 2.04
CA ARG A 338 -18.30 7.75 1.08
C ARG A 338 -17.42 7.71 -0.15
N ILE A 339 -16.37 6.90 -0.11
CA ILE A 339 -15.40 6.77 -1.21
C ILE A 339 -16.09 6.39 -2.53
N HIS A 340 -17.09 5.51 -2.49
CA HIS A 340 -17.85 5.09 -3.66
C HIS A 340 -18.62 6.24 -4.35
N ASN A 341 -18.95 7.32 -3.62
CA ASN A 341 -19.61 8.50 -4.16
C ASN A 341 -18.62 9.62 -4.56
N SER A 342 -17.32 9.35 -4.47
CA SER A 342 -16.27 10.32 -4.77
C SER A 342 -15.61 10.02 -6.12
N PRO A 343 -14.93 11.01 -6.73
CA PRO A 343 -14.06 10.78 -7.89
C PRO A 343 -12.92 9.76 -7.66
N LEU A 344 -12.66 9.32 -6.43
CA LEU A 344 -11.64 8.31 -6.13
C LEU A 344 -12.13 6.87 -6.36
N ASN A 345 -13.45 6.65 -6.51
CA ASN A 345 -14.05 5.32 -6.57
C ASN A 345 -13.37 4.41 -7.60
N GLU A 346 -13.18 4.88 -8.83
CA GLU A 346 -12.54 4.08 -9.90
C GLU A 346 -11.11 3.66 -9.54
N LYS A 347 -10.33 4.54 -8.90
CA LYS A 347 -8.96 4.23 -8.48
C LYS A 347 -8.95 3.18 -7.36
N PHE A 348 -9.89 3.26 -6.43
CA PHE A 348 -10.07 2.27 -5.37
C PHE A 348 -10.48 0.92 -5.93
N GLN A 349 -11.46 0.89 -6.83
CA GLN A 349 -11.89 -0.33 -7.51
C GLN A 349 -10.74 -0.96 -8.32
N SER A 350 -9.96 -0.14 -9.02
CA SER A 350 -8.78 -0.58 -9.75
C SER A 350 -7.72 -1.20 -8.83
N ALA A 351 -7.42 -0.56 -7.68
CA ALA A 351 -6.45 -1.09 -6.73
C ALA A 351 -6.91 -2.40 -6.10
N ARG A 352 -8.17 -2.48 -5.66
CA ARG A 352 -8.76 -3.70 -5.12
C ARG A 352 -8.74 -4.83 -6.15
N LYS A 353 -9.17 -4.54 -7.38
CA LYS A 353 -9.20 -5.51 -8.48
C LYS A 353 -7.81 -6.04 -8.81
N ALA A 354 -6.77 -5.20 -8.78
CA ALA A 354 -5.41 -5.66 -9.02
C ALA A 354 -4.94 -6.72 -7.99
N ILE A 355 -5.37 -6.61 -6.72
CA ILE A 355 -5.08 -7.62 -5.70
C ILE A 355 -5.92 -8.87 -5.93
N ASP A 356 -7.20 -8.70 -6.27
CA ASP A 356 -8.14 -9.81 -6.52
C ASP A 356 -7.72 -10.66 -7.72
N ASP A 357 -7.29 -10.00 -8.80
CA ASP A 357 -6.80 -10.62 -10.03
C ASP A 357 -5.34 -11.10 -9.91
N ALA A 358 -4.68 -10.91 -8.75
CA ALA A 358 -3.28 -11.29 -8.56
C ALA A 358 -3.08 -12.81 -8.64
N ILE A 359 -4.11 -13.61 -8.35
CA ILE A 359 -4.10 -15.05 -8.47
C ILE A 359 -5.00 -15.47 -9.63
N ASP A 360 -4.38 -15.94 -10.71
CA ASP A 360 -5.10 -16.59 -11.81
C ASP A 360 -5.34 -18.07 -11.47
N PHE A 361 -6.53 -18.38 -10.96
CA PHE A 361 -6.91 -19.74 -10.57
C PHE A 361 -6.94 -20.71 -11.75
N GLU A 362 -7.24 -20.26 -12.97
CA GLU A 362 -7.21 -21.11 -14.16
C GLU A 362 -5.77 -21.46 -14.56
N LYS A 363 -4.87 -20.47 -14.50
CA LYS A 363 -3.43 -20.71 -14.70
C LYS A 363 -2.84 -21.60 -13.62
N LEU A 364 -3.27 -21.45 -12.36
CA LEU A 364 -2.86 -22.35 -11.27
C LEU A 364 -3.32 -23.79 -11.51
N LYS A 365 -4.55 -23.97 -12.00
CA LYS A 365 -5.09 -25.28 -12.35
C LYS A 365 -4.28 -25.93 -13.47
N LEU A 366 -3.97 -25.19 -14.53
CA LEU A 366 -3.09 -25.63 -15.63
C LEU A 366 -1.67 -25.97 -15.16
N LEU A 367 -1.05 -25.16 -14.30
CA LEU A 367 0.28 -25.42 -13.76
C LEU A 367 0.30 -26.69 -12.91
N LYS A 368 -0.77 -26.92 -12.12
CA LYS A 368 -0.93 -28.14 -11.35
C LYS A 368 -1.08 -29.35 -12.27
N GLU A 369 -1.95 -29.28 -13.28
CA GLU A 369 -2.13 -30.34 -14.29
C GLU A 369 -0.82 -30.64 -15.06
N LEU A 370 -0.03 -29.63 -15.41
CA LEU A 370 1.27 -29.77 -16.08
C LEU A 370 2.37 -30.34 -15.17
N SER A 371 2.33 -30.03 -13.87
CA SER A 371 3.26 -30.59 -12.89
C SER A 371 2.96 -32.07 -12.62
N GLU A 372 1.67 -32.44 -12.58
CA GLU A 372 1.20 -33.80 -12.41
C GLU A 372 1.47 -34.65 -13.67
N SER A 373 1.37 -34.07 -14.88
CA SER A 373 1.70 -34.77 -16.13
C SER A 373 3.21 -35.04 -16.29
N LYS A 374 4.08 -34.10 -15.90
CA LYS A 374 5.54 -34.30 -15.91
C LYS A 374 6.03 -35.35 -14.93
N LEU A 375 5.36 -35.52 -13.79
CA LEU A 375 5.64 -36.62 -12.86
C LEU A 375 5.29 -37.99 -13.49
N GLY A 376 4.19 -38.07 -14.24
CA GLY A 376 3.76 -39.30 -14.93
C GLY A 376 4.71 -39.75 -16.04
N GLU A 377 5.34 -38.82 -16.76
CA GLU A 377 6.35 -39.12 -17.78
C GLU A 377 7.69 -39.56 -17.16
N GLN A 378 8.10 -39.00 -16.01
CA GLN A 378 9.33 -39.41 -15.34
C GLN A 378 9.23 -40.83 -14.73
N THR A 379 8.08 -41.23 -14.20
CA THR A 379 7.83 -42.62 -13.78
C THR A 379 7.88 -43.61 -14.95
N SER A 380 7.41 -43.20 -16.13
CA SER A 380 7.43 -44.03 -17.35
C SER A 380 8.84 -44.23 -17.92
N ILE A 381 9.75 -43.26 -17.71
CA ILE A 381 11.15 -43.36 -18.15
C ILE A 381 12.01 -44.14 -17.14
N SER A 382 11.71 -44.07 -15.83
CA SER A 382 12.37 -44.92 -14.82
C SER A 382 11.97 -46.39 -14.91
N GLU A 383 10.72 -46.69 -15.30
CA GLU A 383 10.27 -48.07 -15.55
C GLU A 383 10.84 -48.66 -16.85
N ALA A 384 11.26 -47.82 -17.81
CA ALA A 384 11.89 -48.26 -19.05
C ALA A 384 13.41 -48.55 -18.91
N ILE A 385 14.06 -48.10 -17.84
CA ILE A 385 15.54 -48.23 -17.65
C ILE A 385 15.90 -49.20 -16.51
N GLY A 386 14.97 -49.55 -15.62
CA GLY A 386 15.23 -50.38 -14.43
C GLY A 386 14.98 -51.89 -14.60
N ASN A 387 15.53 -52.54 -15.64
CA ASN A 387 15.56 -54.00 -15.74
C ASN A 387 17.00 -54.52 -15.85
N SER A 388 17.77 -54.40 -14.77
CA SER A 388 18.83 -55.35 -14.43
C SER A 388 19.37 -55.11 -13.02
N ASN A 389 19.44 -56.20 -12.28
CA ASN A 389 20.18 -56.48 -11.05
C ASN A 389 19.46 -56.38 -9.70
N GLU A 390 19.42 -57.58 -9.12
CA GLU A 390 18.85 -58.09 -7.88
C GLU A 390 19.27 -57.40 -6.57
N LYS A 391 18.33 -57.54 -5.60
CA LYS A 391 18.51 -57.82 -4.17
C LYS A 391 19.41 -56.89 -3.34
N SER A 392 18.78 -56.11 -2.45
CA SER A 392 18.96 -56.27 -0.99
C SER A 392 18.00 -55.38 -0.19
N SER A 393 17.44 -55.97 0.87
CA SER A 393 16.84 -55.37 2.09
C SER A 393 15.76 -54.30 1.96
N ASN A 394 14.50 -54.76 2.07
CA ASN A 394 13.33 -53.96 2.43
C ASN A 394 13.49 -53.36 3.84
N MET A 395 13.53 -52.04 3.93
CA MET A 395 12.98 -51.29 5.06
C MET A 395 11.88 -50.40 4.47
N SER A 396 10.65 -50.91 4.49
CA SER A 396 9.47 -50.26 3.96
C SER A 396 9.08 -49.08 4.84
N ILE A 397 9.35 -47.87 4.37
CA ILE A 397 8.63 -46.67 4.80
C ILE A 397 7.37 -46.60 3.95
N ASP A 398 6.23 -46.86 4.61
CA ASP A 398 4.88 -46.72 4.09
C ASP A 398 4.64 -45.24 3.72
N ASN A 399 4.77 -44.94 2.43
CA ASN A 399 4.45 -43.63 1.84
C ASN A 399 2.98 -43.57 1.39
N SER A 400 2.05 -44.06 2.22
CA SER A 400 0.64 -43.81 2.00
C SER A 400 0.16 -42.61 2.82
N ILE A 401 -0.26 -41.57 2.08
CA ILE A 401 -1.21 -40.51 2.44
C ILE A 401 -0.62 -39.22 3.05
N VAL A 402 -0.27 -38.26 2.18
CA VAL A 402 -0.78 -36.87 2.28
C VAL A 402 -1.01 -36.33 0.86
N LYS A 403 -2.20 -36.54 0.31
CA LYS A 403 -2.69 -35.74 -0.82
C LYS A 403 -3.05 -34.37 -0.27
N ASN A 404 -2.37 -33.31 -0.72
CA ASN A 404 -2.69 -31.92 -0.41
C ASN A 404 -4.11 -31.58 -0.94
N GLN A 405 -5.13 -31.75 -0.10
CA GLN A 405 -6.50 -31.36 -0.39
C GLN A 405 -6.65 -29.87 -0.05
N VAL A 406 -6.76 -29.03 -1.08
CA VAL A 406 -7.01 -27.58 -0.97
C VAL A 406 -8.51 -27.38 -0.74
N ASN A 407 -8.90 -26.47 0.15
CA ASN A 407 -10.31 -26.10 0.38
C ASN A 407 -10.84 -25.32 -0.85
N PRO A 408 -11.83 -25.84 -1.60
CA PRO A 408 -12.35 -25.17 -2.79
C PRO A 408 -13.23 -23.96 -2.50
N TYR A 409 -13.71 -23.78 -1.27
CA TYR A 409 -14.55 -22.64 -0.88
C TYR A 409 -14.04 -21.99 0.42
N PRO A 410 -12.85 -21.35 0.39
CA PRO A 410 -12.22 -20.75 1.57
C PRO A 410 -12.97 -19.53 2.12
N GLN A 411 -13.88 -18.94 1.36
CA GLN A 411 -14.78 -17.87 1.79
C GLN A 411 -16.00 -18.38 2.58
N VAL A 412 -16.30 -19.68 2.49
CA VAL A 412 -17.43 -20.32 3.17
C VAL A 412 -16.94 -21.14 4.36
N PHE A 413 -15.96 -22.01 4.12
CA PHE A 413 -15.50 -22.99 5.10
C PHE A 413 -14.15 -22.63 5.70
N SER A 414 -13.97 -22.91 7.00
CA SER A 414 -12.74 -22.56 7.73
C SER A 414 -11.52 -23.40 7.33
N ASN A 415 -11.71 -24.62 6.82
CA ASN A 415 -10.65 -25.49 6.32
C ASN A 415 -11.18 -26.56 5.34
N VAL A 416 -10.28 -27.34 4.75
CA VAL A 416 -10.66 -28.38 3.76
C VAL A 416 -11.52 -29.49 4.37
N LYS A 417 -11.27 -29.89 5.61
CA LYS A 417 -12.07 -30.90 6.31
C LYS A 417 -13.51 -30.41 6.53
N SER A 418 -13.68 -29.11 6.76
CA SER A 418 -15.00 -28.47 6.89
C SER A 418 -15.76 -28.55 5.57
N PHE A 419 -15.09 -28.28 4.44
CA PHE A 419 -15.70 -28.49 3.13
C PHE A 419 -16.04 -29.96 2.88
N GLN A 420 -15.15 -30.90 3.21
CA GLN A 420 -15.42 -32.33 3.06
C GLN A 420 -16.61 -32.80 3.89
N LEU A 421 -16.76 -32.22 5.09
CA LEU A 421 -17.93 -32.46 5.94
C LEU A 421 -19.19 -31.99 5.24
N PHE A 422 -19.18 -30.76 4.72
CA PHE A 422 -20.28 -30.27 3.90
C PHE A 422 -20.55 -31.15 2.68
N GLU A 423 -19.53 -31.56 1.94
CA GLU A 423 -19.68 -32.36 0.71
C GLU A 423 -20.28 -33.75 1.00
N LYS A 424 -19.86 -34.41 2.08
CA LYS A 424 -20.47 -35.67 2.52
C LYS A 424 -21.92 -35.47 2.94
N LEU A 425 -22.22 -34.43 3.71
CA LEU A 425 -23.58 -34.10 4.11
C LEU A 425 -24.45 -33.75 2.89
N PHE A 426 -23.93 -32.93 1.97
CA PHE A 426 -24.58 -32.58 0.71
C PHE A 426 -24.95 -33.85 -0.07
N ASN A 427 -24.01 -34.78 -0.24
CA ASN A 427 -24.28 -36.02 -0.97
C ASN A 427 -25.33 -36.91 -0.28
N GLN A 428 -25.44 -36.85 1.05
CA GLN A 428 -26.47 -37.58 1.80
C GLN A 428 -27.84 -36.92 1.71
N PHE A 429 -27.91 -35.58 1.67
CA PHE A 429 -29.16 -34.83 1.79
C PHE A 429 -29.69 -34.22 0.47
N LYS A 430 -28.89 -34.18 -0.61
CA LYS A 430 -29.24 -33.53 -1.89
C LYS A 430 -30.50 -34.11 -2.55
N ASP A 431 -30.75 -35.40 -2.36
CA ASP A 431 -31.88 -36.14 -2.93
C ASP A 431 -33.07 -36.26 -1.96
N GLY A 432 -32.97 -35.64 -0.77
CA GLY A 432 -34.03 -35.68 0.24
C GLY A 432 -35.25 -34.83 -0.14
N ASN A 433 -36.45 -35.27 0.28
CA ASN A 433 -37.70 -34.53 0.12
C ASN A 433 -37.77 -33.24 0.96
N SER A 434 -36.81 -33.04 1.87
CA SER A 434 -36.81 -31.95 2.86
C SER A 434 -35.63 -31.00 2.70
N LYS A 435 -35.18 -30.74 1.46
CA LYS A 435 -33.99 -29.91 1.14
C LYS A 435 -33.90 -28.63 1.97
N MET A 436 -34.99 -27.86 2.07
CA MET A 436 -35.01 -26.65 2.90
C MET A 436 -34.63 -26.92 4.35
N ALA A 437 -35.22 -27.94 4.99
CA ALA A 437 -34.90 -28.27 6.37
C ALA A 437 -33.51 -28.89 6.53
N ASP A 438 -33.08 -29.70 5.57
CA ASP A 438 -31.79 -30.40 5.61
C ASP A 438 -30.61 -29.42 5.46
N PHE A 439 -30.66 -28.55 4.47
CA PHE A 439 -29.62 -27.55 4.25
C PHE A 439 -29.66 -26.41 5.28
N SER A 440 -30.84 -26.11 5.84
CA SER A 440 -30.92 -25.23 7.02
C SER A 440 -30.19 -25.82 8.22
N PHE A 441 -30.37 -27.12 8.47
CA PHE A 441 -29.71 -27.81 9.57
C PHE A 441 -28.19 -27.84 9.37
N ILE A 442 -27.72 -28.23 8.17
CA ILE A 442 -26.29 -28.26 7.83
C ILE A 442 -25.64 -26.89 8.07
N TYR A 443 -26.22 -25.83 7.53
CA TYR A 443 -25.69 -24.47 7.71
C TYR A 443 -25.61 -24.08 9.18
N ARG A 444 -26.71 -24.24 9.94
CA ARG A 444 -26.76 -23.82 11.34
C ARG A 444 -25.77 -24.58 12.20
N LYS A 445 -25.66 -25.90 12.02
CA LYS A 445 -24.70 -26.72 12.77
C LYS A 445 -23.25 -26.45 12.41
N MET A 446 -22.95 -26.27 11.13
CA MET A 446 -21.59 -25.94 10.72
C MET A 446 -21.17 -24.51 11.13
N VAL A 447 -22.10 -23.56 11.26
CA VAL A 447 -21.81 -22.24 11.86
C VAL A 447 -21.59 -22.34 13.36
N GLU A 448 -22.42 -23.12 14.08
CA GLU A 448 -22.28 -23.36 15.53
C GLU A 448 -20.91 -23.98 15.87
N ASP A 449 -20.44 -24.92 15.04
CA ASP A 449 -19.16 -25.61 15.19
C ASP A 449 -17.96 -24.84 14.57
N ASN A 450 -18.15 -23.61 14.07
CA ASN A 450 -17.12 -22.79 13.41
C ASN A 450 -16.49 -23.40 12.14
N TYR A 451 -17.22 -24.28 11.46
CA TYR A 451 -16.84 -24.85 10.16
C TYR A 451 -17.28 -23.99 8.97
N ILE A 452 -18.33 -23.18 9.16
CA ILE A 452 -18.68 -22.07 8.28
C ILE A 452 -18.40 -20.78 9.04
N PHE A 453 -17.80 -19.80 8.36
CA PHE A 453 -17.47 -18.52 9.02
C PHE A 453 -18.72 -17.78 9.49
N SER A 454 -18.66 -17.19 10.68
CA SER A 454 -19.79 -16.46 11.30
C SER A 454 -20.25 -15.25 10.49
N HIS A 455 -19.37 -14.64 9.70
CA HIS A 455 -19.71 -13.54 8.79
C HIS A 455 -20.46 -14.01 7.53
N PHE A 456 -20.44 -15.32 7.22
CA PHE A 456 -21.13 -15.90 6.07
C PHE A 456 -22.63 -16.07 6.39
N LYS A 457 -23.38 -14.99 6.19
CA LYS A 457 -24.79 -14.86 6.59
C LYS A 457 -25.69 -15.88 5.87
N PRO A 458 -26.89 -16.19 6.42
CA PRO A 458 -27.79 -17.18 5.82
C PRO A 458 -28.13 -16.90 4.36
N GLN A 459 -28.29 -15.62 4.00
CA GLN A 459 -28.56 -15.20 2.62
C GLN A 459 -27.42 -15.54 1.66
N MET A 460 -26.17 -15.34 2.10
CA MET A 460 -24.97 -15.68 1.32
C MET A 460 -24.87 -17.20 1.10
N PHE A 461 -25.24 -17.98 2.13
CA PHE A 461 -25.28 -19.43 2.02
C PHE A 461 -26.35 -19.93 1.05
N ILE A 462 -27.54 -19.34 1.06
CA ILE A 462 -28.60 -19.62 0.07
C ILE A 462 -28.09 -19.34 -1.35
N GLU A 463 -27.54 -18.15 -1.57
CA GLU A 463 -27.02 -17.74 -2.87
C GLU A 463 -25.88 -18.65 -3.35
N TRP A 464 -25.03 -19.09 -2.43
CA TRP A 464 -23.91 -19.97 -2.74
C TRP A 464 -24.37 -21.39 -3.10
N VAL A 465 -25.23 -22.02 -2.30
CA VAL A 465 -25.68 -23.40 -2.53
C VAL A 465 -26.67 -23.54 -3.68
N ASN A 466 -27.29 -22.43 -4.11
CA ASN A 466 -28.14 -22.39 -5.31
C ASN A 466 -27.33 -22.31 -6.62
N LYS A 467 -26.06 -21.94 -6.57
CA LYS A 467 -25.17 -21.90 -7.73
C LYS A 467 -24.61 -23.31 -8.04
N GLU A 468 -24.01 -23.44 -9.23
CA GLU A 468 -23.17 -24.59 -9.56
C GLU A 468 -22.02 -24.73 -8.53
N PRO A 469 -21.65 -25.96 -8.13
CA PRO A 469 -22.14 -27.27 -8.58
C PRO A 469 -23.35 -27.83 -7.80
N PHE A 470 -23.89 -27.11 -6.82
CA PHE A 470 -24.80 -27.69 -5.81
C PHE A 470 -26.28 -27.59 -6.18
N LYS A 471 -26.73 -26.47 -6.77
CA LYS A 471 -28.08 -26.30 -7.36
C LYS A 471 -29.25 -26.80 -6.49
N ILE A 472 -29.26 -26.46 -5.21
CA ILE A 472 -30.29 -26.97 -4.27
C ILE A 472 -31.64 -26.25 -4.36
N ASN A 473 -31.68 -25.00 -4.86
CA ASN A 473 -32.87 -24.14 -4.96
C ASN A 473 -33.57 -23.92 -3.60
N LEU A 474 -32.88 -23.24 -2.70
CA LEU A 474 -33.38 -22.79 -1.41
C LEU A 474 -33.89 -21.34 -1.49
N ASP A 475 -35.01 -21.07 -0.81
CA ASP A 475 -35.54 -19.71 -0.69
C ASP A 475 -35.29 -19.09 0.69
N LYS A 476 -35.09 -19.93 1.72
CA LYS A 476 -34.88 -19.48 3.11
C LYS A 476 -34.16 -20.53 3.96
N ILE A 477 -33.54 -20.07 5.05
CA ILE A 477 -32.94 -20.92 6.09
C ILE A 477 -33.79 -20.87 7.37
N LYS A 478 -34.21 -22.04 7.86
CA LYS A 478 -34.94 -22.21 9.12
C LYS A 478 -34.05 -21.98 10.35
N THR A 479 -34.67 -21.77 11.51
CA THR A 479 -33.97 -21.78 12.79
C THR A 479 -33.58 -23.21 13.18
N LEU A 480 -32.52 -23.37 13.98
CA LEU A 480 -31.99 -24.69 14.32
C LEU A 480 -33.03 -25.60 15.00
N ASN A 481 -33.88 -25.02 15.86
CA ASN A 481 -34.93 -25.75 16.58
C ASN A 481 -36.03 -26.29 15.65
N GLU A 482 -36.23 -25.68 14.48
CA GLU A 482 -37.27 -26.06 13.52
C GLU A 482 -36.79 -27.07 12.47
N CYS A 483 -35.49 -27.36 12.42
CA CYS A 483 -34.89 -28.24 11.42
C CYS A 483 -34.06 -29.39 12.00
N SER A 484 -33.80 -29.39 13.32
CA SER A 484 -33.07 -30.43 14.02
C SER A 484 -33.96 -31.65 14.30
N THR A 485 -33.48 -32.83 13.92
CA THR A 485 -34.05 -34.11 14.34
C THR A 485 -32.92 -34.99 14.88
N SER A 486 -33.24 -35.93 15.77
CA SER A 486 -32.24 -36.85 16.34
C SER A 486 -31.48 -37.61 15.26
N GLN A 487 -32.16 -37.97 14.15
CA GLN A 487 -31.52 -38.61 13.00
C GLN A 487 -30.48 -37.70 12.34
N LYS A 488 -30.78 -36.42 12.10
CA LYS A 488 -29.83 -35.48 11.47
C LYS A 488 -28.64 -35.17 12.35
N ILE A 489 -28.86 -35.06 13.66
CA ILE A 489 -27.78 -34.87 14.64
C ILE A 489 -26.85 -36.09 14.64
N ASN A 490 -27.41 -37.31 14.64
CA ASN A 490 -26.61 -38.54 14.58
C ASN A 490 -25.83 -38.64 13.26
N THR A 491 -26.47 -38.36 12.12
CA THR A 491 -25.82 -38.34 10.80
C THR A 491 -24.68 -37.32 10.75
N TYR A 492 -24.91 -36.11 11.26
CA TYR A 492 -23.89 -35.06 11.34
C TYR A 492 -22.70 -35.49 12.20
N THR A 493 -22.96 -35.97 13.42
CA THR A 493 -21.93 -36.38 14.38
C THR A 493 -21.09 -37.54 13.83
N THR A 494 -21.75 -38.57 13.28
CA THR A 494 -21.07 -39.71 12.66
C THR A 494 -20.20 -39.27 11.47
N THR A 495 -20.72 -38.36 10.63
CA THR A 495 -19.97 -37.87 9.47
C THR A 495 -18.78 -36.99 9.88
N LYS A 496 -18.95 -36.19 10.94
CA LYS A 496 -17.90 -35.37 11.56
C LYS A 496 -16.77 -36.25 12.11
N GLU A 497 -17.09 -37.31 12.86
CA GLU A 497 -16.14 -38.29 13.38
C GLU A 497 -15.36 -39.00 12.25
N LEU A 498 -16.05 -39.41 11.19
CA LEU A 498 -15.44 -40.07 10.02
C LEU A 498 -14.42 -39.18 9.28
N ILE A 499 -14.53 -37.86 9.39
CA ILE A 499 -13.61 -36.90 8.75
C ILE A 499 -12.48 -36.51 9.71
N GLN A 500 -12.53 -36.93 10.98
CA GLN A 500 -11.56 -36.56 12.02
C GLN A 500 -11.40 -35.04 12.10
N ILE A 501 -12.52 -34.32 12.16
CA ILE A 501 -12.58 -32.88 12.41
C ILE A 501 -13.11 -32.67 13.83
N ASN A 502 -12.28 -32.06 14.69
CA ASN A 502 -12.63 -31.80 16.09
C ASN A 502 -13.50 -30.55 16.20
#